data_AF-A0A7G8ELM4-F1
#
_entry.id   AF-A0A7G8ELM4-F1
#
_cell.length_a   1.000
_cell.length_b   1.000
_cell.length_c   1.000
_cell.angle_alpha   90.00
_cell.angle_beta   90.00
_cell.angle_gamma   90.00
#
_symmetry.space_group_name_H-M   'P 1'
#
loop_
_entity.id
_entity.type
_entity.pdbx_description
1 polymer ?
#
loop_
_entity_poly.entity_id
_entity_poly.type
_entity_poly.pdbx_seq_one_letter_code
_entity_poly.pdbx_strand_id
1 'polypeptide(L)'
;MLSCEAVVAETCFLLKRSGFDPSLALQFIERGVVQLPFVLQEQIGSVSSLFKRYENVPASLADTALIRLSEMNDSPLLLTTDNDFHIYRRHGRQTIPLVSPR
;
A
#
# COMPACT_ATOMS: atom_id res chain seq x y z
N MET A 1 5.12 5.05 -10.99
CA MET A 1 5.00 4.36 -9.69
C MET A 1 3.55 3.92 -9.51
N LEU A 2 3.28 2.73 -8.96
CA LEU A 2 1.91 2.25 -8.75
C LEU A 2 1.53 2.38 -7.27
N SER A 3 0.27 2.73 -7.00
CA SER A 3 -0.30 2.77 -5.66
C SER A 3 -1.82 2.50 -5.70
N CYS A 4 -2.52 2.75 -4.60
CA CYS A 4 -3.97 2.67 -4.49
C CYS A 4 -4.54 3.86 -3.72
N GLU A 5 -5.85 4.09 -3.83
CA GLU A 5 -6.56 5.19 -3.19
C GLU A 5 -6.46 5.14 -1.66
N ALA A 6 -6.39 3.94 -1.07
CA ALA A 6 -6.24 3.78 0.38
C ALA A 6 -4.92 4.38 0.89
N VAL A 7 -3.81 4.13 0.18
CA VAL A 7 -2.49 4.72 0.49
C VAL A 7 -2.53 6.24 0.31
N VAL A 8 -3.21 6.73 -0.73
CA VAL A 8 -3.36 8.18 -0.96
C VAL A 8 -4.15 8.83 0.18
N ALA A 9 -5.25 8.21 0.60
CA ALA A 9 -6.07 8.69 1.71
C ALA A 9 -5.27 8.75 3.02
N GLU A 10 -4.52 7.68 3.33
CA GLU A 10 -3.64 7.64 4.50
C GLU A 10 -2.50 8.67 4.41
N THR A 11 -1.87 8.81 3.25
CA THR A 11 -0.81 9.81 3.03
C THR A 11 -1.33 11.23 3.27
N CYS A 12 -2.51 11.57 2.73
CA CYS A 12 -3.17 12.85 2.99
C CYS A 12 -3.43 13.06 4.50
N PHE A 13 -3.91 12.02 5.19
CA PHE A 13 -4.15 12.08 6.63
C PHE A 13 -2.85 12.31 7.42
N LEU A 14 -1.78 11.58 7.10
CA LEU A 14 -0.48 11.69 7.75
C LEU A 14 0.20 13.04 7.49
N LEU A 15 0.14 13.56 6.27
CA LEU A 15 0.64 14.88 5.92
C LEU A 15 -0.05 15.95 6.75
N LYS A 16 -1.39 15.94 6.78
CA LYS A 16 -2.18 16.88 7.58
C LYS A 16 -1.85 16.79 9.06
N ARG A 17 -1.78 15.56 9.60
CA ARG A 17 -1.44 15.32 11.01
C ARG A 17 -0.05 15.84 11.37
N SER A 18 0.86 15.85 10.40
CA SER A 18 2.25 16.32 10.55
C SER A 18 2.40 17.82 10.22
N GLY A 19 1.31 18.55 9.99
CA GLY A 19 1.33 19.99 9.71
C GLY A 19 1.66 20.37 8.26
N PHE A 20 1.66 19.40 7.33
CA PHE A 20 1.88 19.64 5.90
C PHE A 20 0.56 19.74 5.13
N ASP A 21 0.62 20.31 3.93
CA ASP A 21 -0.51 20.37 3.01
C ASP A 21 -0.82 18.95 2.44
N PRO A 22 -2.00 18.37 2.69
CA PRO A 22 -2.38 17.07 2.13
C PRO A 22 -2.46 17.08 0.61
N SER A 23 -2.65 18.23 -0.05
CA SER A 23 -2.72 18.33 -1.51
C SER A 23 -1.42 17.87 -2.19
N LEU A 24 -0.30 17.90 -1.47
CA LEU A 24 1.00 17.44 -1.98
C LEU A 24 0.94 16.01 -2.48
N ALA A 25 0.22 15.11 -1.81
CA ALA A 25 0.05 13.74 -2.27
C ALA A 25 -0.70 13.66 -3.61
N LEU A 26 -1.71 14.51 -3.79
CA LEU A 26 -2.53 14.56 -5.01
C LEU A 26 -1.73 15.11 -6.21
N GLN A 27 -0.80 16.03 -5.98
CA GLN A 27 0.07 16.57 -7.04
C GLN A 27 0.92 15.49 -7.72
N PHE A 28 1.31 14.41 -7.02
CA PHE A 28 2.04 13.30 -7.63
C PHE A 28 1.16 12.50 -8.61
N ILE A 29 -0.14 12.43 -8.35
CA ILE A 29 -1.11 11.76 -9.22
C ILE A 29 -1.42 12.65 -10.42
N GLU A 30 -1.69 13.94 -10.18
CA GLU A 30 -1.97 14.92 -11.23
C GLU A 30 -0.82 15.00 -12.26
N ARG A 31 0.43 14.93 -11.78
CA ARG A 31 1.64 14.91 -12.64
C ARG A 31 1.91 13.55 -13.28
N GLY A 32 1.12 12.51 -13.01
CA GLY A 32 1.30 11.17 -13.55
C GLY A 32 2.49 10.38 -12.98
N VAL A 33 3.13 10.86 -11.91
CA VAL A 33 4.25 10.17 -11.25
C VAL A 33 3.73 8.91 -10.53
N VAL A 34 2.55 9.03 -9.91
CA VAL A 34 1.80 7.93 -9.28
C VAL A 34 0.57 7.61 -10.11
N GLN A 35 0.42 6.32 -10.42
CA GLN A 35 -0.77 5.76 -11.06
C GLN A 35 -1.51 4.88 -10.05
N LEU A 36 -2.84 4.90 -10.12
CA LEU A 36 -3.72 4.14 -9.23
C LEU A 36 -4.50 3.08 -10.04
N PRO A 37 -3.85 1.99 -10.49
CA PRO A 37 -4.54 0.95 -11.26
C PRO A 37 -5.37 -0.01 -10.38
N PHE A 38 -5.33 0.17 -9.06
CA PHE A 38 -5.92 -0.77 -8.10
C PHE A 38 -7.41 -0.50 -7.87
N VAL A 39 -8.28 -1.38 -8.36
CA VAL A 39 -9.71 -1.28 -8.10
C VAL A 39 -10.09 -2.20 -6.93
N LEU A 40 -10.38 -1.61 -5.76
CA LEU A 40 -10.70 -2.38 -4.56
C LEU A 40 -11.87 -3.36 -4.77
N GLN A 41 -12.92 -2.93 -5.49
CA GLN A 41 -14.09 -3.76 -5.76
C GLN A 41 -13.74 -5.08 -6.46
N GLU A 42 -12.76 -5.06 -7.37
CA GLU A 42 -12.30 -6.24 -8.10
C GLU A 42 -11.42 -7.15 -7.23
N GLN A 43 -10.76 -6.58 -6.23
CA GLN A 43 -9.80 -7.28 -5.37
C GLN A 43 -10.35 -7.62 -3.98
N ILE A 44 -11.62 -7.32 -3.71
CA ILE A 44 -12.21 -7.34 -2.36
C ILE A 44 -12.08 -8.70 -1.66
N GLY A 45 -12.21 -9.80 -2.41
CA GLY A 45 -12.05 -11.16 -1.86
C GLY A 45 -10.63 -11.41 -1.36
N SER A 46 -9.62 -11.01 -2.15
CA SER A 46 -8.20 -11.18 -1.77
C SER A 46 -7.83 -10.27 -0.60
N VAL A 47 -8.27 -9.01 -0.62
CA VAL A 47 -8.05 -8.05 0.47
C VAL A 47 -8.70 -8.54 1.76
N SER A 48 -9.93 -9.05 1.71
CA SER A 48 -10.62 -9.62 2.88
C SER A 48 -9.86 -10.82 3.47
N SER A 49 -9.33 -11.70 2.62
CA SER A 49 -8.50 -12.82 3.06
C SER A 49 -7.19 -12.36 3.72
N LEU A 50 -6.57 -11.29 3.22
CA LEU A 50 -5.37 -10.70 3.82
C LEU A 50 -5.65 -10.12 5.20
N PHE A 51 -6.78 -9.42 5.39
CA PHE A 51 -7.20 -8.94 6.71
C PHE A 51 -7.34 -10.08 7.72
N LYS A 52 -8.04 -11.17 7.37
CA LYS A 52 -8.18 -12.34 8.25
C LYS A 52 -6.83 -12.95 8.59
N ARG A 53 -5.95 -13.04 7.60
CA ARG A 53 -4.63 -13.64 7.76
C ARG A 53 -3.75 -12.86 8.74
N TYR A 54 -3.82 -11.53 8.68
CA TYR A 54 -3.01 -10.65 9.50
C TYR A 54 -3.81 -10.07 10.67
N GLU A 55 -4.87 -10.71 11.16
CA GLU A 55 -5.70 -10.20 12.26
C GLU A 55 -4.91 -9.90 13.55
N ASN A 56 -3.78 -10.58 13.75
CA ASN A 56 -2.89 -10.40 14.90
C ASN A 56 -1.83 -9.30 14.69
N VAL A 57 -1.83 -8.63 13.53
CA VAL A 57 -0.98 -7.49 13.17
C VAL A 57 -1.92 -6.34 12.78
N PRO A 58 -1.68 -5.08 13.15
CA PRO A 58 -2.61 -3.99 12.88
C PRO A 58 -2.60 -3.55 11.40
N ALA A 59 -2.86 -4.46 10.46
CA ALA A 59 -2.88 -4.17 9.03
C ALA A 59 -4.03 -3.23 8.68
N SER A 60 -3.72 -2.15 7.98
CA SER A 60 -4.69 -1.21 7.43
C SER A 60 -5.20 -1.66 6.05
N LEU A 61 -6.20 -0.94 5.52
CA LEU A 61 -6.62 -1.12 4.13
C LEU A 61 -5.49 -0.74 3.15
N ALA A 62 -4.65 0.23 3.49
CA ALA A 62 -3.49 0.61 2.68
C ALA A 62 -2.49 -0.54 2.62
N ASP A 63 -2.20 -1.19 3.74
CA ASP A 63 -1.25 -2.30 3.81
C ASP A 63 -1.73 -3.50 2.99
N THR A 64 -2.96 -3.94 3.23
CA THR A 64 -3.53 -5.08 2.52
C THR A 64 -3.70 -4.81 1.02
N ALA A 65 -4.02 -3.57 0.62
CA ALA A 65 -4.04 -3.17 -0.78
C ALA A 65 -2.65 -3.17 -1.41
N LEU A 66 -1.60 -2.73 -0.70
CA LEU A 66 -0.21 -2.78 -1.19
C LEU A 66 0.31 -4.21 -1.32
N ILE A 67 0.00 -5.09 -0.36
CA ILE A 67 0.30 -6.53 -0.47
C ILE A 67 -0.37 -7.07 -1.73
N ARG A 68 -1.66 -6.80 -1.93
CA ARG A 68 -2.39 -7.30 -3.09
C ARG A 68 -1.87 -6.72 -4.41
N LEU A 69 -1.55 -5.44 -4.44
CA LEU A 69 -0.94 -4.80 -5.61
C LEU A 69 0.42 -5.44 -5.92
N SER A 70 1.21 -5.81 -4.91
CA SER A 70 2.44 -6.57 -5.11
C SER A 70 2.17 -7.94 -5.73
N GLU A 71 1.09 -8.64 -5.37
CA GLU A 71 0.71 -9.93 -5.94
C GLU A 71 0.29 -9.83 -7.40
N MET A 72 -0.35 -8.74 -7.81
CA MET A 72 -0.83 -8.48 -9.17
C MET A 72 0.28 -8.13 -10.17
N ASN A 73 1.52 -7.92 -9.70
CA ASN A 73 2.66 -7.52 -10.53
C ASN A 73 3.77 -8.58 -10.46
N ASP A 74 4.39 -8.92 -11.59
CA ASP A 74 5.36 -10.01 -11.64
C ASP A 74 6.67 -9.70 -10.88
N SER A 75 7.17 -8.48 -11.00
CA SER A 75 8.43 -8.03 -10.37
C SER A 75 8.22 -6.79 -9.49
N PRO A 76 7.50 -6.90 -8.35
CA PRO A 76 7.22 -5.75 -7.50
C PRO A 76 8.47 -5.37 -6.71
N LEU A 77 8.65 -4.06 -6.51
CA LEU A 77 9.56 -3.49 -5.53
C LEU A 77 8.77 -2.46 -4.73
N LEU A 78 8.47 -2.78 -3.47
CA LEU A 78 7.66 -1.92 -2.61
C LEU A 78 8.55 -0.91 -1.90
N LEU A 79 8.24 0.37 -2.09
CA LEU A 79 8.81 1.47 -1.30
C LEU A 79 7.93 1.68 -0.07
N THR A 80 8.51 1.58 1.13
CA THR A 80 7.77 1.81 2.38
C THR A 80 8.71 2.32 3.46
N THR A 81 8.16 3.04 4.44
CA THR A 81 8.82 3.40 5.71
C THR A 81 8.28 2.58 6.88
N ASP A 82 7.31 1.72 6.64
CA ASP A 82 6.67 0.89 7.66
C ASP A 82 7.38 -0.46 7.77
N ASN A 83 7.85 -0.76 8.99
CA ASN A 83 8.58 -1.98 9.30
C ASN A 83 7.70 -3.23 9.28
N ASP A 84 6.38 -3.11 9.41
CA ASP A 84 5.46 -4.26 9.41
C ASP A 84 5.47 -4.99 8.05
N PHE A 85 5.89 -4.33 6.97
CA PHE A 85 6.10 -4.96 5.66
C PHE A 85 7.21 -6.01 5.64
N HIS A 86 8.10 -6.05 6.64
CA HIS A 86 9.03 -7.17 6.81
C HIS A 86 8.33 -8.46 7.25
N ILE A 87 7.18 -8.35 7.92
CA ILE A 87 6.36 -9.48 8.39
C ILE A 87 5.44 -9.95 7.26
N TYR A 88 4.84 -9.02 6.51
CA TYR A 88 3.92 -9.35 5.44
C TYR A 88 4.55 -10.21 4.33
N ARG A 89 3.70 -10.98 3.70
CA ARG A 89 4.02 -11.94 2.64
C ARG A 89 3.03 -11.84 1.48
N ARG A 90 3.56 -11.88 0.26
CA ARG A 90 2.79 -12.02 -0.98
C ARG A 90 2.64 -13.50 -1.34
N HIS A 91 1.57 -13.86 -2.03
CA HIS A 91 1.32 -15.23 -2.52
C HIS A 91 1.44 -16.29 -1.41
N GLY A 92 0.89 -15.98 -0.24
CA GLY A 92 1.05 -16.81 0.93
C GLY A 92 2.40 -16.63 1.61
N ARG A 93 3.49 -17.16 1.06
CA ARG A 93 4.75 -17.32 1.83
C ARG A 93 5.94 -16.51 1.32
N GLN A 94 5.79 -15.83 0.19
CA GLN A 94 6.89 -15.11 -0.44
C GLN A 94 7.10 -13.77 0.26
N THR A 95 8.36 -13.40 0.47
CA THR A 95 8.70 -12.06 0.92
C THR A 95 8.29 -11.04 -0.13
N ILE A 96 7.89 -9.86 0.32
CA ILE A 96 7.68 -8.71 -0.57
C ILE A 96 9.07 -8.08 -0.74
N PRO A 97 9.59 -7.88 -1.97
CA PRO A 97 10.83 -7.14 -2.16
C PRO A 97 10.63 -5.68 -1.74
N LEU A 98 11.49 -5.16 -0.86
CA LEU A 98 11.33 -3.84 -0.24
C LEU A 98 12.52 -2.92 -0.53
N VAL A 99 12.22 -1.63 -0.66
CA VAL A 99 13.15 -0.52 -0.40
C VAL A 99 12.59 0.26 0.78
N SER A 100 13.39 0.41 1.83
CA SER A 100 13.02 1.18 3.01
C SER A 100 14.26 1.93 3.54
N PRO A 101 14.13 3.21 3.94
CA PRO A 101 15.18 3.88 4.69
C PRO A 101 15.37 3.18 6.04
N ARG A 102 16.62 2.83 6.37
CA ARG A 102 16.99 2.32 7.70
C ARG A 102 17.02 3.43 8.73
#